data_AF-A0A532EM52-F1
#
_entry.id   AF-A0A532EM52-F1
#
_cell.length_a   1.000
_cell.length_b   1.000
_cell.length_c   1.000
_cell.angle_alpha   90.00
_cell.angle_beta   90.00
_cell.angle_gamma   90.00
#
_symmetry.space_group_name_H-M   'P 1'
#
loop_
_entity.id
_entity.type
_entity.pdbx_description
1 polymer ?
#
loop_
_entity_poly.entity_id
_entity_poly.type
_entity_poly.pdbx_seq_one_letter_code
_entity_poly.pdbx_strand_id
1 'polypeptide(L)'
;MAKVTATEVLKRIEHKFGLGVLAFDESSYKGTQKRALFACLVNPAHGSWEALANNVLRGQGCPQCGRERVLAAVMARSGVTSLELQSDLSQLGYLADLDPERTYYGKEIISVICSSHGPFTTRLSYIRQGKGCPRCALEKTRARAQEKSAKARERFETEIIGTHGPKIIDLSRTSYLNSKIKVEVGCLREPAHGFWLVLPSNLKKGRGCPKCAAAQRSKIRVKGNATKFKESVIKRHGSGVVDLSHATYTSGNAIIMVGCLRNPAHGWWNTTPTYLLSGRGCPKCARGKRADFQNQRRLKAALILQHKVNEIFGLMAIDTSVGTYLSALEPMKVRCLIDETHGSWMVRPGNLLSGFGCPRCGTARIAQKLASAAKNKFVSRVTEAHGVGVIEVDEAIQIAKKRRPTRPTSSRSTHYL
;
A
#
# COMPACT_ATOMS: atom_id res chain seq x y z
N MET A 1 22.28 -15.06 73.00
CA MET A 1 20.99 -15.19 73.71
C MET A 1 20.92 -16.59 74.32
N ALA A 2 20.74 -16.69 75.63
CA ALA A 2 20.68 -17.97 76.33
C ALA A 2 19.54 -18.84 75.76
N LYS A 3 19.83 -20.11 75.44
CA LYS A 3 18.81 -21.06 74.99
C LYS A 3 17.87 -21.34 76.16
N VAL A 4 16.58 -21.02 76.01
CA VAL A 4 15.54 -21.34 77.01
C VAL A 4 15.52 -22.87 77.21
N THR A 5 15.70 -23.32 78.45
CA THR A 5 15.72 -24.74 78.81
C THR A 5 14.32 -25.35 78.81
N ALA A 6 14.21 -26.69 78.70
CA ALA A 6 12.92 -27.39 78.73
C ALA A 6 12.14 -27.12 80.03
N THR A 7 12.84 -27.10 81.16
CA THR A 7 12.30 -26.79 82.49
C THR A 7 11.73 -25.37 82.61
N GLU A 8 12.35 -24.40 81.95
CA GLU A 8 11.85 -23.02 81.90
C GLU A 8 10.61 -22.90 81.00
N VAL A 9 10.52 -23.71 79.93
CA VAL A 9 9.31 -23.81 79.10
C VAL A 9 8.14 -24.39 79.90
N LEU A 10 8.37 -25.42 80.71
CA LEU A 10 7.34 -26.00 81.60
C LEU A 10 6.77 -24.99 82.58
N LYS A 11 7.62 -24.29 83.33
CA LYS A 11 7.17 -23.27 84.30
C LYS A 11 6.31 -22.18 83.65
N ARG A 12 6.69 -21.73 82.45
CA ARG A 12 5.93 -20.72 81.70
C ARG A 12 4.60 -21.24 81.18
N ILE A 13 4.54 -22.51 80.82
CA ILE A 13 3.31 -23.19 80.41
C ILE A 13 2.35 -23.28 81.60
N GLU A 14 2.82 -23.77 82.75
CA GLU A 14 2.02 -23.89 83.97
C GLU A 14 1.51 -22.54 84.46
N HIS A 15 2.36 -21.50 84.42
CA HIS A 15 1.93 -20.14 84.75
C HIS A 15 0.85 -19.61 83.80
N LYS A 16 0.88 -19.97 82.51
CA LYS A 16 -0.03 -19.38 81.50
C LYS A 16 -1.37 -20.09 81.39
N PHE A 17 -1.38 -21.40 81.53
CA PHE A 17 -2.59 -22.22 81.40
C PHE A 17 -3.14 -22.71 82.74
N GLY A 18 -2.35 -22.63 83.81
CA GLY A 18 -2.64 -23.25 85.10
C GLY A 18 -1.95 -24.61 85.25
N LEU A 19 -1.65 -24.98 86.50
CA LEU A 19 -1.12 -26.30 86.83
C LEU A 19 -2.10 -27.40 86.37
N GLY A 20 -1.57 -28.43 85.71
CA GLY A 20 -2.37 -29.59 85.30
C GLY A 20 -3.26 -29.40 84.07
N VAL A 21 -3.06 -28.36 83.25
CA VAL A 21 -3.87 -28.11 82.03
C VAL A 21 -3.26 -28.72 80.77
N LEU A 22 -1.93 -28.80 80.69
CA LEU A 22 -1.23 -29.55 79.66
C LEU A 22 0.06 -30.17 80.19
N ALA A 23 0.40 -31.34 79.68
CA ALA A 23 1.68 -31.98 79.89
C ALA A 23 2.63 -31.67 78.73
N PHE A 24 3.93 -31.64 79.00
CA PHE A 24 4.98 -31.41 78.01
C PHE A 24 6.10 -32.41 78.22
N ASP A 25 6.46 -33.09 77.13
CA ASP A 25 7.55 -34.06 77.12
C ASP A 25 8.88 -33.33 76.94
N GLU A 26 9.63 -33.17 78.03
CA GLU A 26 10.94 -32.51 78.03
C GLU A 26 11.94 -33.20 77.08
N SER A 27 11.83 -34.51 76.89
CA SER A 27 12.74 -35.27 76.02
C SER A 27 12.57 -34.93 74.54
N SER A 28 11.38 -34.43 74.16
CA SER A 28 11.07 -33.98 72.81
C SER A 28 11.58 -32.55 72.51
N TYR A 29 12.07 -31.81 73.51
CA TYR A 29 12.39 -30.40 73.37
C TYR A 29 13.76 -30.14 72.72
N LYS A 30 13.74 -29.53 71.52
CA LYS A 30 14.94 -29.16 70.76
C LYS A 30 15.09 -27.64 70.55
N GLY A 31 14.36 -26.83 71.33
CA GLY A 31 14.34 -25.36 71.27
C GLY A 31 12.95 -24.78 70.96
N THR A 32 12.75 -23.50 71.26
CA THR A 32 11.43 -22.82 71.19
C THR A 32 10.82 -22.77 69.78
N GLN A 33 11.65 -22.76 68.74
CA GLN A 33 11.24 -22.74 67.32
C GLN A 33 11.20 -24.15 66.68
N LYS A 34 11.29 -25.21 67.48
CA LYS A 34 11.11 -26.59 67.03
C LYS A 34 9.84 -27.18 67.64
N ARG A 35 9.29 -28.20 66.98
CA ARG A 35 8.11 -28.91 67.46
C ARG A 35 8.51 -29.76 68.66
N ALA A 36 7.66 -29.75 69.68
CA ALA A 36 7.74 -30.59 70.86
C ALA A 36 6.37 -31.24 71.09
N LEU A 37 6.37 -32.34 71.84
CA LEU A 37 5.18 -33.10 72.15
C LEU A 37 4.52 -32.55 73.41
N PHE A 38 3.23 -32.26 73.31
CA PHE A 38 2.37 -31.80 74.38
C PHE A 38 1.20 -32.76 74.53
N ALA A 39 0.62 -32.88 75.72
CA ALA A 39 -0.57 -33.69 75.94
C ALA A 39 -1.65 -32.93 76.69
N CYS A 40 -2.90 -33.21 76.34
CA CYS A 40 -4.05 -32.51 76.89
C CYS A 40 -4.43 -33.14 78.21
N LEU A 41 -4.38 -32.37 79.29
CA LEU A 41 -4.80 -32.86 80.61
C LEU A 41 -6.24 -32.46 80.94
N VAL A 42 -6.82 -31.51 80.19
CA VAL A 42 -8.23 -31.10 80.32
C VAL A 42 -9.18 -32.22 79.87
N ASN A 43 -8.85 -32.89 78.76
CA ASN A 43 -9.60 -34.02 78.26
C ASN A 43 -8.63 -35.08 77.72
N PRO A 44 -8.48 -36.23 78.40
CA PRO A 44 -7.60 -37.30 77.97
C PRO A 44 -7.91 -37.85 76.56
N ALA A 45 -9.16 -37.72 76.09
CA ALA A 45 -9.55 -38.14 74.74
C ALA A 45 -8.90 -37.30 73.61
N HIS A 46 -8.44 -36.08 73.92
CA HIS A 46 -7.74 -35.23 72.95
C HIS A 46 -6.30 -35.70 72.69
N GLY A 47 -5.74 -36.51 73.60
CA GLY A 47 -4.43 -37.13 73.47
C GLY A 47 -3.26 -36.14 73.43
N SER A 48 -2.14 -36.63 72.87
CA SER A 48 -0.93 -35.83 72.63
C SER A 48 -0.91 -35.20 71.25
N TRP A 49 -0.39 -33.98 71.15
CA TRP A 49 -0.20 -33.26 69.89
C TRP A 49 1.20 -32.64 69.81
N GLU A 50 1.69 -32.46 68.58
CA GLU A 50 2.96 -31.80 68.32
C GLU A 50 2.76 -30.34 67.93
N ALA A 51 3.37 -29.41 68.67
CA ALA A 51 3.32 -27.98 68.40
C ALA A 51 4.68 -27.32 68.57
N LEU A 52 4.87 -26.13 67.98
CA LEU A 52 6.02 -25.29 68.31
C LEU A 52 5.90 -24.87 69.78
N ALA A 53 6.95 -25.06 70.56
CA ALA A 53 6.94 -24.65 71.97
C ALA A 53 6.63 -23.15 72.12
N ASN A 54 7.12 -22.30 71.21
CA ASN A 54 6.77 -20.88 71.17
C ASN A 54 5.27 -20.60 70.94
N ASN A 55 4.56 -21.43 70.17
CA ASN A 55 3.11 -21.26 69.95
C ASN A 55 2.33 -21.55 71.22
N VAL A 56 2.71 -22.61 71.94
CA VAL A 56 2.11 -22.96 73.23
C VAL A 56 2.38 -21.85 74.25
N LEU A 57 3.63 -21.37 74.34
CA LEU A 57 4.00 -20.22 75.18
C LEU A 57 3.26 -18.93 74.81
N ARG A 58 2.85 -18.74 73.55
CA ARG A 58 2.00 -17.63 73.11
C ARG A 58 0.54 -17.78 73.51
N GLY A 59 0.12 -18.93 74.02
CA GLY A 59 -1.24 -19.19 74.51
C GLY A 59 -2.05 -20.13 73.62
N GLN A 60 -1.44 -20.77 72.62
CA GLN A 60 -2.11 -21.81 71.83
C GLN A 60 -2.03 -23.15 72.57
N GLY A 61 -3.08 -23.45 73.34
CA GLY A 61 -3.24 -24.74 74.03
C GLY A 61 -3.69 -25.87 73.10
N CYS A 62 -4.39 -26.86 73.66
CA CYS A 62 -4.89 -28.00 72.90
C CYS A 62 -5.81 -27.54 71.74
N PRO A 63 -5.55 -27.98 70.49
CA PRO A 63 -6.34 -27.57 69.33
C PRO A 63 -7.80 -28.06 69.38
N GLN A 64 -8.06 -29.19 70.05
CA GLN A 64 -9.42 -29.71 70.20
C GLN A 64 -10.24 -28.89 71.20
N CYS A 65 -9.71 -28.63 72.41
CA CYS A 65 -10.33 -27.69 73.36
C CYS A 65 -10.58 -26.30 72.74
N GLY A 66 -9.62 -25.81 71.94
CA GLY A 66 -9.75 -24.54 71.22
C GLY A 66 -10.93 -24.53 70.25
N ARG A 67 -11.13 -25.62 69.50
CA ARG A 67 -12.26 -25.78 68.58
C ARG A 67 -13.60 -25.88 69.31
N GLU A 68 -13.68 -26.68 70.36
CA GLU A 68 -14.88 -26.86 71.17
C GLU A 68 -15.36 -25.52 71.76
N ARG A 69 -14.44 -24.72 72.30
CA ARG A 69 -14.74 -23.38 72.84
C ARG A 69 -15.25 -22.41 71.78
N VAL A 70 -14.67 -22.42 70.57
CA VAL A 70 -15.12 -21.59 69.45
C VAL A 70 -16.50 -22.02 68.98
N LEU A 71 -16.76 -23.33 68.89
CA LEU A 71 -18.06 -23.86 68.49
C LEU A 71 -19.16 -23.46 69.49
N ALA A 72 -18.90 -23.60 70.79
CA ALA A 72 -19.83 -23.17 71.83
C ALA A 72 -20.15 -21.67 71.76
N ALA A 73 -19.13 -20.82 71.56
CA ALA A 73 -19.31 -19.37 71.43
C ALA A 73 -20.07 -18.95 70.16
N VAL A 74 -19.88 -19.66 69.04
CA VAL A 74 -20.61 -19.43 67.79
C VAL A 74 -22.08 -19.83 67.92
N MET A 75 -22.36 -20.97 68.56
CA MET A 75 -23.74 -21.41 68.81
C MET A 75 -24.49 -20.43 69.72
N ALA A 76 -23.86 -19.93 70.78
CA ALA A 76 -24.47 -18.97 71.71
C ALA A 76 -24.83 -17.60 71.08
N ARG A 77 -24.20 -17.19 69.96
CA ARG A 77 -24.39 -15.88 69.33
C ARG A 77 -25.25 -15.89 68.06
N SER A 78 -25.66 -17.06 67.57
CA SER A 78 -26.30 -17.22 66.26
C SER A 78 -27.67 -17.87 66.26
N GLY A 79 -28.17 -18.25 67.44
CA GLY A 79 -29.53 -18.73 67.65
C GLY A 79 -30.53 -17.57 67.67
N VAL A 80 -31.75 -17.85 67.23
CA VAL A 80 -32.89 -16.91 67.18
C VAL A 80 -34.07 -17.63 67.77
N THR A 81 -34.84 -16.96 68.62
CA THR A 81 -36.05 -17.56 69.20
C THR A 81 -37.16 -17.71 68.14
N SER A 82 -38.08 -18.64 68.36
CA SER A 82 -39.27 -18.84 67.51
C SER A 82 -40.07 -17.55 67.28
N LEU A 83 -40.27 -16.75 68.33
CA LEU A 83 -40.99 -15.46 68.32
C LEU A 83 -40.28 -14.42 67.45
N GLU A 84 -38.99 -14.21 67.67
CA GLU A 84 -38.18 -13.29 66.86
C GLU A 84 -38.16 -13.72 65.40
N LEU A 85 -38.02 -15.03 65.15
CA LEU A 85 -38.02 -15.58 63.81
C LEU A 85 -39.36 -15.39 63.11
N GLN A 86 -40.49 -15.62 63.79
CA GLN A 86 -41.83 -15.42 63.23
C GLN A 86 -42.04 -13.96 62.82
N SER A 87 -41.57 -13.01 63.64
CA SER A 87 -41.63 -11.58 63.34
C SER A 87 -40.79 -11.21 62.11
N ASP A 88 -39.52 -11.67 62.05
CA ASP A 88 -38.62 -11.49 60.90
C ASP A 88 -39.24 -12.02 59.60
N LEU A 89 -39.83 -13.22 59.64
CA LEU A 89 -40.44 -13.87 58.49
C LEU A 89 -41.66 -13.08 57.99
N SER A 90 -42.53 -12.65 58.91
CA SER A 90 -43.73 -11.87 58.57
C SER A 90 -43.38 -10.54 57.89
N GLN A 91 -42.41 -9.79 58.42
CA GLN A 91 -41.92 -8.55 57.80
C GLN A 91 -41.36 -8.74 56.39
N LEU A 92 -40.79 -9.92 56.13
CA LEU A 92 -40.23 -10.29 54.83
C LEU A 92 -41.25 -10.95 53.88
N GLY A 93 -42.52 -11.08 54.29
CA GLY A 93 -43.58 -11.70 53.49
C GLY A 93 -43.51 -13.22 53.44
N TYR A 94 -43.07 -13.85 54.54
CA TYR A 94 -43.02 -15.29 54.72
C TYR A 94 -43.89 -15.74 55.90
N LEU A 95 -44.46 -16.94 55.77
CA LEU A 95 -45.13 -17.65 56.86
C LEU A 95 -44.38 -18.95 57.12
N ALA A 96 -44.27 -19.35 58.38
CA ALA A 96 -43.69 -20.64 58.78
C ALA A 96 -44.46 -21.21 59.95
N ASP A 97 -44.48 -22.54 60.03
CA ASP A 97 -44.92 -23.25 61.21
C ASP A 97 -43.68 -23.57 62.06
N LEU A 98 -43.51 -22.83 63.15
CA LEU A 98 -42.34 -22.89 64.03
C LEU A 98 -42.74 -23.45 65.39
N ASP A 99 -41.85 -24.24 65.97
CA ASP A 99 -41.99 -24.75 67.33
C ASP A 99 -41.74 -23.59 68.34
N PRO A 100 -42.73 -23.22 69.17
CA PRO A 100 -42.63 -22.08 70.09
C PRO A 100 -41.48 -22.17 71.08
N GLU A 101 -41.06 -23.37 71.50
CA GLU A 101 -40.01 -23.56 72.51
C GLU A 101 -38.61 -23.71 71.90
N ARG A 102 -38.52 -23.72 70.57
CA ARG A 102 -37.28 -23.99 69.86
C ARG A 102 -36.50 -22.72 69.52
N THR A 103 -35.17 -22.86 69.56
CA THR A 103 -34.23 -21.88 68.98
C THR A 103 -33.75 -22.36 67.61
N TYR A 104 -33.68 -21.43 66.67
CA TYR A 104 -33.32 -21.70 65.29
C TYR A 104 -31.97 -21.07 64.92
N TYR A 105 -31.20 -21.77 64.09
CA TYR A 105 -29.85 -21.34 63.70
C TYR A 105 -29.73 -21.10 62.19
N GLY A 106 -28.85 -20.18 61.80
CA GLY A 106 -28.74 -19.74 60.40
C GLY A 106 -28.45 -20.85 59.36
N LYS A 107 -27.83 -21.97 59.75
CA LYS A 107 -27.55 -23.10 58.84
C LYS A 107 -28.70 -24.11 58.72
N GLU A 108 -29.69 -24.05 59.60
CA GLU A 108 -30.83 -24.95 59.57
C GLU A 108 -31.70 -24.70 58.34
N ILE A 109 -32.29 -25.78 57.85
CA ILE A 109 -33.26 -25.76 56.76
C ILE A 109 -34.65 -25.76 57.38
N ILE A 110 -35.45 -24.76 57.01
CA ILE A 110 -36.82 -24.60 57.49
C ILE A 110 -37.78 -24.60 56.31
N SER A 111 -39.02 -25.05 56.55
CA SER A 111 -40.13 -24.94 55.61
C SER A 111 -40.81 -23.60 55.81
N VAL A 112 -40.95 -22.84 54.73
CA VAL A 112 -41.52 -21.49 54.73
C VAL A 112 -42.44 -21.32 53.53
N ILE A 113 -43.45 -20.48 53.66
CA ILE A 113 -44.42 -20.17 52.61
C ILE A 113 -44.19 -18.71 52.23
N CYS A 114 -43.82 -18.46 50.98
CA CYS A 114 -43.74 -17.11 50.43
C CYS A 114 -45.14 -16.64 50.04
N SER A 115 -45.54 -15.45 50.50
CA SER A 115 -46.87 -14.90 50.18
C SER A 115 -47.17 -14.81 48.69
N SER A 116 -46.16 -14.66 47.83
CA SER A 116 -46.31 -14.55 46.37
C SER A 116 -46.05 -15.84 45.59
N HIS A 117 -45.35 -16.82 46.16
CA HIS A 117 -44.85 -17.98 45.40
C HIS A 117 -45.12 -19.34 46.05
N GLY A 118 -45.75 -19.38 47.22
CA GLY A 118 -46.15 -20.61 47.89
C GLY A 118 -45.04 -21.27 48.72
N PRO A 119 -45.22 -22.55 49.12
CA PRO A 119 -44.32 -23.26 50.03
C PRO A 119 -42.98 -23.62 49.39
N PHE A 120 -41.91 -23.52 50.17
CA PHE A 120 -40.56 -23.95 49.79
C PHE A 120 -39.70 -24.21 51.04
N THR A 121 -38.59 -24.92 50.87
CA THR A 121 -37.60 -25.14 51.93
C THR A 121 -36.33 -24.34 51.64
N THR A 122 -35.75 -23.73 52.67
CA THR A 122 -34.51 -22.96 52.52
C THR A 122 -33.73 -22.87 53.82
N ARG A 123 -32.48 -22.40 53.75
CA ARG A 123 -31.70 -22.10 54.95
C ARG A 123 -32.17 -20.81 55.58
N LEU A 124 -32.24 -20.77 56.90
CA LEU A 124 -32.64 -19.56 57.62
C LEU A 124 -31.75 -18.34 57.28
N SER A 125 -30.44 -18.56 57.15
CA SER A 125 -29.51 -17.50 56.72
C SER A 125 -29.80 -16.93 55.33
N TYR A 126 -30.39 -17.70 54.40
CA TYR A 126 -30.71 -17.22 53.06
C TYR A 126 -31.92 -16.29 53.06
N ILE A 127 -32.89 -16.52 53.95
CA ILE A 127 -34.05 -15.63 54.11
C ILE A 127 -33.58 -14.25 54.55
N ARG A 128 -32.75 -14.18 55.60
CA ARG A 128 -32.16 -12.93 56.12
C ARG A 128 -31.29 -12.20 55.10
N GLN A 129 -30.66 -12.92 54.18
CA GLN A 129 -29.87 -12.34 53.08
C GLN A 129 -30.72 -11.91 51.87
N GLY A 130 -32.05 -12.03 51.95
CA GLY A 130 -32.96 -11.71 50.84
C GLY A 130 -32.91 -12.69 49.66
N LYS A 131 -32.35 -13.88 49.87
CA LYS A 131 -32.23 -14.99 48.91
C LYS A 131 -33.14 -16.18 49.26
N GLY A 132 -34.06 -16.00 50.21
CA GLY A 132 -34.95 -17.04 50.73
C GLY A 132 -35.77 -17.69 49.62
N CYS A 133 -36.79 -16.99 49.12
CA CYS A 133 -37.60 -17.50 48.01
C CYS A 133 -36.82 -17.47 46.68
N PRO A 134 -36.64 -18.63 46.01
CA PRO A 134 -35.89 -18.69 44.76
C PRO A 134 -36.60 -17.96 43.60
N ARG A 135 -37.93 -17.88 43.62
CA ARG A 135 -38.72 -17.16 42.61
C ARG A 135 -38.62 -15.64 42.78
N CYS A 136 -38.80 -15.13 44.01
CA CYS A 136 -38.52 -13.71 44.33
C CYS A 136 -37.09 -13.30 43.94
N ALA A 137 -36.10 -14.16 44.23
CA ALA A 137 -34.70 -13.88 43.88
C ALA A 137 -34.50 -13.83 42.36
N LEU A 138 -35.14 -14.72 41.61
CA LEU A 138 -35.10 -14.74 40.15
C LEU A 138 -35.77 -13.51 39.54
N GLU A 139 -36.95 -13.11 40.03
CA GLU A 139 -37.67 -11.91 39.58
C GLU A 139 -36.84 -10.63 39.80
N LYS A 140 -36.24 -10.46 40.99
CA LYS A 140 -35.33 -9.34 41.27
C LYS A 140 -34.12 -9.34 40.33
N THR A 141 -33.58 -10.52 40.01
CA THR A 141 -32.46 -10.66 39.09
C THR A 141 -32.86 -10.28 37.65
N ARG A 142 -34.04 -10.72 37.21
CA ARG A 142 -34.60 -10.37 35.89
C ARG A 142 -34.89 -8.87 35.77
N ALA A 143 -35.50 -8.27 36.78
CA ALA A 143 -35.76 -6.82 36.81
C ALA A 143 -34.46 -6.01 36.70
N ARG A 144 -33.43 -6.35 37.50
CA ARG A 144 -32.11 -5.72 37.42
C ARG A 144 -31.44 -5.91 36.05
N ALA A 145 -31.58 -7.08 35.44
CA ALA A 145 -31.03 -7.35 34.13
C ALA A 145 -31.72 -6.51 33.04
N GLN A 146 -33.05 -6.36 33.12
CA GLN A 146 -33.85 -5.56 32.20
C GLN A 146 -33.51 -4.07 32.31
N GLU A 147 -33.42 -3.53 33.53
CA GLU A 147 -33.00 -2.15 33.79
C GLU A 147 -31.59 -1.89 33.24
N LYS A 148 -30.64 -2.80 33.51
CA LYS A 148 -29.27 -2.71 32.99
C LYS A 148 -29.23 -2.73 31.47
N SER A 149 -30.08 -3.53 30.82
CA SER A 149 -30.18 -3.59 29.36
C SER A 149 -30.75 -2.29 28.77
N ALA A 150 -31.80 -1.73 29.38
CA ALA A 150 -32.41 -0.46 28.95
C ALA A 150 -31.38 0.69 29.02
N LYS A 151 -30.67 0.82 30.14
CA LYS A 151 -29.61 1.82 30.32
C LYS A 151 -28.45 1.63 29.36
N ALA A 152 -28.14 0.38 28.97
CA ALA A 152 -27.11 0.10 27.98
C ALA A 152 -27.52 0.50 26.56
N ARG A 153 -28.81 0.33 26.20
CA ARG A 153 -29.37 0.79 24.93
C ARG A 153 -29.38 2.32 24.84
N GLU A 154 -29.87 3.00 25.86
CA GLU A 154 -29.90 4.47 25.93
C GLU A 154 -28.48 5.06 25.75
N ARG A 155 -27.51 4.56 26.52
CA ARG A 155 -26.10 4.96 26.38
C ARG A 155 -25.55 4.73 24.97
N PHE A 156 -25.92 3.62 24.35
CA PHE A 156 -25.50 3.31 22.98
C PHE A 156 -26.02 4.37 22.00
N GLU A 157 -27.31 4.72 22.07
CA GLU A 157 -27.91 5.73 21.20
C GLU A 157 -27.24 7.10 21.37
N THR A 158 -27.02 7.55 22.62
CA THR A 158 -26.34 8.82 22.90
C THR A 158 -24.92 8.85 22.36
N GLU A 159 -24.16 7.75 22.49
CA GLU A 159 -22.78 7.65 22.00
C GLU A 159 -22.72 7.69 20.46
N ILE A 160 -23.66 7.04 19.77
CA ILE A 160 -23.72 7.07 18.31
C ILE A 160 -24.08 8.47 17.82
N ILE A 161 -25.06 9.13 18.44
CA ILE A 161 -25.43 10.52 18.12
C ILE A 161 -24.26 11.47 18.39
N GLY A 162 -23.51 11.29 19.47
CA GLY A 162 -22.31 12.09 19.76
C GLY A 162 -21.18 11.89 18.75
N THR A 163 -21.00 10.66 18.25
CA THR A 163 -19.90 10.32 17.34
C THR A 163 -20.17 10.77 15.90
N HIS A 164 -21.40 10.58 15.41
CA HIS A 164 -21.77 10.85 14.02
C HIS A 164 -22.61 12.13 13.84
N GLY A 165 -23.09 12.72 14.93
CA GLY A 165 -24.07 13.80 14.88
C GLY A 165 -25.51 13.30 14.66
N PRO A 166 -26.52 14.12 15.00
CA PRO A 166 -27.93 13.71 15.06
C PRO A 166 -28.59 13.40 13.71
N LYS A 167 -27.89 13.54 12.58
CA LYS A 167 -28.48 13.49 11.23
C LYS A 167 -27.75 12.58 10.24
N ILE A 168 -26.87 11.69 10.72
CA ILE A 168 -26.08 10.82 9.83
C ILE A 168 -26.58 9.37 9.84
N ILE A 169 -27.05 8.89 11.00
CA ILE A 169 -27.43 7.49 11.19
C ILE A 169 -28.84 7.40 11.75
N ASP A 170 -29.68 6.60 11.11
CA ASP A 170 -31.00 6.25 11.58
C ASP A 170 -30.92 5.04 12.53
N LEU A 171 -31.47 5.20 13.74
CA LEU A 171 -31.52 4.17 14.78
C LEU A 171 -32.94 3.61 14.98
N SER A 172 -33.90 3.99 14.14
CA SER A 172 -35.32 3.60 14.24
C SER A 172 -35.56 2.09 14.30
N ARG A 173 -34.74 1.31 13.58
CA ARG A 173 -34.80 -0.16 13.55
C ARG A 173 -33.75 -0.85 14.42
N THR A 174 -33.04 -0.09 15.26
CA THR A 174 -31.94 -0.63 16.03
C THR A 174 -32.42 -1.37 17.28
N SER A 175 -32.08 -2.66 17.36
CA SER A 175 -32.23 -3.49 18.57
C SER A 175 -30.86 -3.85 19.14
N TYR A 176 -30.41 -3.09 20.14
CA TYR A 176 -29.10 -3.30 20.78
C TYR A 176 -29.22 -4.32 21.92
N LEU A 177 -28.55 -5.47 21.76
CA LEU A 177 -28.42 -6.50 22.80
C LEU A 177 -27.06 -6.45 23.49
N ASN A 178 -25.98 -6.50 22.70
CA ASN A 178 -24.62 -6.38 23.19
C ASN A 178 -23.66 -5.91 22.07
N SER A 179 -22.41 -5.64 22.42
CA SER A 179 -21.40 -5.11 21.49
C SER A 179 -20.91 -6.09 20.42
N LYS A 180 -21.19 -7.40 20.58
CA LYS A 180 -20.76 -8.47 19.67
C LYS A 180 -21.82 -8.81 18.63
N ILE A 181 -23.09 -8.49 18.89
CA ILE A 181 -24.19 -8.72 17.95
C ILE A 181 -24.32 -7.51 17.03
N LYS A 182 -24.49 -7.78 15.73
CA LYS A 182 -24.70 -6.73 14.74
C LYS A 182 -26.06 -6.08 14.97
N VAL A 183 -26.09 -4.76 14.84
CA VAL A 183 -27.31 -3.96 14.85
C VAL A 183 -27.64 -3.49 13.45
N GLU A 184 -28.93 -3.38 13.15
CA GLU A 184 -29.41 -2.74 11.93
C GLU A 184 -29.48 -1.22 12.14
N VAL A 185 -28.89 -0.47 11.22
CA VAL A 185 -28.89 1.00 11.23
C VAL A 185 -29.10 1.53 9.80
N GLY A 186 -29.69 2.71 9.68
CA GLY A 186 -30.00 3.35 8.40
C GLY A 186 -29.12 4.56 8.09
N CYS A 187 -29.06 4.95 6.81
CA CYS A 187 -28.26 6.08 6.36
C CYS A 187 -29.17 7.28 6.17
N LEU A 188 -29.05 8.29 7.03
CA LEU A 188 -29.84 9.53 6.89
C LEU A 188 -29.24 10.50 5.87
N ARG A 189 -27.98 10.27 5.48
CA ARG A 189 -27.26 11.15 4.56
C ARG A 189 -27.72 11.02 3.11
N GLU A 190 -28.14 9.81 2.72
CA GLU A 190 -28.62 9.48 1.38
C GLU A 190 -29.62 8.32 1.53
N PRO A 191 -30.93 8.56 1.39
CA PRO A 191 -31.97 7.54 1.58
C PRO A 191 -31.77 6.30 0.71
N ALA A 192 -31.22 6.46 -0.50
CA ALA A 192 -30.91 5.35 -1.42
C ALA A 192 -29.86 4.36 -0.87
N HIS A 193 -29.10 4.74 0.18
CA HIS A 193 -28.17 3.82 0.81
C HIS A 193 -28.87 2.75 1.65
N GLY A 194 -30.04 3.06 2.22
CA GLY A 194 -30.86 2.14 3.00
C GLY A 194 -30.29 1.75 4.36
N PHE A 195 -30.77 0.61 4.88
CA PHE A 195 -30.32 0.01 6.13
C PHE A 195 -29.18 -1.00 5.90
N TRP A 196 -28.31 -1.14 6.89
CA TRP A 196 -27.26 -2.16 6.89
C TRP A 196 -26.97 -2.70 8.29
N LEU A 197 -26.41 -3.92 8.33
CA LEU A 197 -25.98 -4.57 9.56
C LEU A 197 -24.54 -4.18 9.91
N VAL A 198 -24.32 -3.72 11.14
CA VAL A 198 -23.01 -3.27 11.61
C VAL A 198 -22.77 -3.65 13.07
N LEU A 199 -21.52 -3.95 13.41
CA LEU A 199 -21.12 -4.14 14.81
C LEU A 199 -21.19 -2.79 15.56
N PRO A 200 -21.82 -2.72 16.75
CA PRO A 200 -21.86 -1.52 17.58
C PRO A 200 -20.48 -0.88 17.80
N SER A 201 -19.45 -1.71 17.99
CA SER A 201 -18.06 -1.23 18.15
C SER A 201 -17.52 -0.46 16.95
N ASN A 202 -17.99 -0.76 15.73
CA ASN A 202 -17.57 -0.03 14.53
C ASN A 202 -18.22 1.34 14.45
N LEU A 203 -19.50 1.44 14.81
CA LEU A 203 -20.21 2.71 14.87
C LEU A 203 -19.57 3.64 15.91
N LYS A 204 -19.26 3.13 17.10
CA LYS A 204 -18.57 3.89 18.16
C LYS A 204 -17.19 4.41 17.74
N LYS A 205 -16.49 3.67 16.86
CA LYS A 205 -15.19 4.10 16.28
C LYS A 205 -15.34 5.14 15.16
N GLY A 206 -16.53 5.70 14.94
CA GLY A 206 -16.80 6.66 13.87
C GLY A 206 -16.93 6.04 12.48
N ARG A 207 -17.08 4.72 12.35
CA ARG A 207 -17.33 4.09 11.04
C ARG A 207 -18.81 4.19 10.69
N GLY A 208 -19.16 5.12 9.79
CA GLY A 208 -20.52 5.33 9.31
C GLY A 208 -20.90 4.44 8.11
N CYS A 209 -21.81 4.94 7.28
CA CYS A 209 -22.31 4.23 6.11
C CYS A 209 -21.19 3.84 5.11
N PRO A 210 -21.07 2.55 4.72
CA PRO A 210 -20.03 2.08 3.82
C PRO A 210 -20.12 2.68 2.42
N LYS A 211 -21.34 2.93 1.91
CA LYS A 211 -21.56 3.57 0.61
C LYS A 211 -21.11 5.03 0.61
N CYS A 212 -21.43 5.80 1.67
CA CYS A 212 -20.91 7.15 1.85
C CYS A 212 -19.37 7.17 1.93
N ALA A 213 -18.78 6.24 2.70
CA ALA A 213 -17.32 6.15 2.83
C ALA A 213 -16.64 5.77 1.51
N ALA A 214 -17.26 4.93 0.69
CA ALA A 214 -16.78 4.60 -0.65
C ALA A 214 -16.84 5.82 -1.59
N ALA A 215 -17.96 6.55 -1.60
CA ALA A 215 -18.13 7.76 -2.40
C ALA A 215 -17.10 8.84 -2.03
N GLN A 216 -16.88 9.06 -0.73
CA GLN A 216 -15.88 10.04 -0.27
C GLN A 216 -14.46 9.62 -0.64
N ARG A 217 -14.11 8.34 -0.46
CA ARG A 217 -12.80 7.81 -0.89
C ARG A 217 -12.58 7.96 -2.39
N SER A 218 -13.61 7.72 -3.20
CA SER A 218 -13.54 7.92 -4.65
C SER A 218 -13.23 9.38 -5.00
N LYS A 219 -13.95 10.34 -4.41
CA LYS A 219 -13.71 11.79 -4.60
C LYS A 219 -12.28 12.19 -4.24
N ILE A 220 -11.78 11.73 -3.09
CA ILE A 220 -10.40 11.99 -2.63
C ILE A 220 -9.39 11.38 -3.62
N ARG A 221 -9.61 10.14 -4.07
CA ARG A 221 -8.74 9.46 -5.02
C ARG A 221 -8.66 10.19 -6.36
N VAL A 222 -9.80 10.63 -6.89
CA VAL A 222 -9.86 11.39 -8.15
C VAL A 222 -9.08 12.71 -8.00
N LYS A 223 -9.30 13.46 -6.91
CA LYS A 223 -8.57 14.71 -6.65
C LYS A 223 -7.06 14.49 -6.53
N GLY A 224 -6.63 13.48 -5.76
CA GLY A 224 -5.21 13.13 -5.60
C GLY A 224 -4.55 12.63 -6.88
N ASN A 225 -5.29 11.94 -7.76
CA ASN A 225 -4.77 11.54 -9.06
C ASN A 225 -4.63 12.73 -10.01
N ALA A 226 -5.57 13.69 -9.97
CA ALA A 226 -5.51 14.90 -10.78
C ALA A 226 -4.31 15.78 -10.41
N THR A 227 -3.97 15.91 -9.11
CA THR A 227 -2.77 16.64 -8.67
C THR A 227 -1.49 15.94 -9.11
N LYS A 228 -1.39 14.62 -8.87
CA LYS A 228 -0.25 13.81 -9.33
C LYS A 228 -0.05 13.85 -10.84
N PHE A 229 -1.13 13.89 -11.60
CA PHE A 229 -1.07 14.04 -13.05
C PHE A 229 -0.40 15.36 -13.44
N LYS A 230 -0.85 16.49 -12.88
CA LYS A 230 -0.26 17.82 -13.15
C LYS A 230 1.24 17.86 -12.82
N GLU A 231 1.63 17.37 -11.64
CA GLU A 231 3.04 17.28 -11.22
C GLU A 231 3.87 16.41 -12.18
N SER A 232 3.34 15.26 -12.60
CA SER A 232 4.04 14.34 -13.49
C SER A 232 4.23 14.90 -14.90
N VAL A 233 3.25 15.68 -15.40
CA VAL A 233 3.37 16.40 -16.66
C VAL A 233 4.45 17.47 -16.58
N ILE A 234 4.45 18.29 -15.52
CA ILE A 234 5.46 19.31 -15.28
C ILE A 234 6.86 18.69 -15.20
N LYS A 235 7.01 17.58 -14.46
CA LYS A 235 8.30 16.87 -14.33
C LYS A 235 8.83 16.36 -15.67
N ARG A 236 7.94 15.90 -16.56
CA ARG A 236 8.36 15.28 -17.83
C ARG A 236 8.61 16.28 -18.96
N HIS A 237 7.81 17.34 -19.04
CA HIS A 237 7.90 18.33 -20.12
C HIS A 237 8.59 19.62 -19.71
N GLY A 238 8.76 19.87 -18.42
CA GLY A 238 9.17 21.17 -17.87
C GLY A 238 7.98 22.08 -17.59
N SER A 239 8.11 22.94 -16.58
CA SER A 239 7.14 23.99 -16.30
C SER A 239 7.10 24.97 -17.48
N GLY A 240 5.93 25.15 -18.10
CA GLY A 240 5.73 26.13 -19.19
C GLY A 240 5.81 25.57 -20.61
N VAL A 241 5.73 24.25 -20.80
CA VAL A 241 5.65 23.66 -22.16
C VAL A 241 4.20 23.32 -22.56
N VAL A 242 3.37 22.93 -21.59
CA VAL A 242 2.00 22.49 -21.81
C VAL A 242 1.07 23.19 -20.83
N ASP A 243 0.00 23.78 -21.35
CA ASP A 243 -1.07 24.37 -20.56
C ASP A 243 -2.12 23.30 -20.21
N LEU A 244 -2.37 23.13 -18.91
CA LEU A 244 -3.35 22.21 -18.34
C LEU A 244 -4.57 22.93 -17.74
N SER A 245 -4.71 24.24 -17.95
CA SER A 245 -5.76 25.06 -17.32
C SER A 245 -7.17 24.59 -17.71
N HIS A 246 -7.33 24.08 -18.93
CA HIS A 246 -8.60 23.54 -19.44
C HIS A 246 -8.72 22.01 -19.31
N ALA A 247 -7.74 21.35 -18.68
CA ALA A 247 -7.70 19.89 -18.59
C ALA A 247 -8.35 19.39 -17.29
N THR A 248 -9.45 18.64 -17.42
CA THR A 248 -10.07 17.90 -16.30
C THR A 248 -9.61 16.45 -16.32
N TYR A 249 -8.76 16.08 -15.36
CA TYR A 249 -8.28 14.70 -15.26
C TYR A 249 -9.36 13.80 -14.64
N THR A 250 -9.87 12.85 -15.44
CA THR A 250 -10.84 11.83 -14.99
C THR A 250 -10.20 10.44 -14.97
N SER A 251 -9.46 10.07 -16.03
CA SER A 251 -8.75 8.80 -16.15
C SER A 251 -7.56 8.91 -17.11
N GLY A 252 -6.69 7.89 -17.12
CA GLY A 252 -5.50 7.88 -17.99
C GLY A 252 -5.80 7.92 -19.49
N ASN A 253 -6.98 7.44 -19.90
CA ASN A 253 -7.37 7.32 -21.31
C ASN A 253 -8.45 8.33 -21.73
N ALA A 254 -8.93 9.15 -20.81
CA ALA A 254 -9.87 10.21 -21.15
C ALA A 254 -9.20 11.25 -22.05
N ILE A 255 -9.91 11.70 -23.06
CA ILE A 255 -9.43 12.80 -23.92
C ILE A 255 -9.50 14.09 -23.12
N ILE A 256 -8.37 14.79 -23.06
CA ILE A 256 -8.24 16.11 -22.46
C ILE A 256 -7.76 17.11 -23.52
N MET A 257 -8.18 18.36 -23.37
CA MET A 257 -7.72 19.46 -24.20
C MET A 257 -6.58 20.19 -23.48
N VAL A 258 -5.44 20.36 -24.16
CA VAL A 258 -4.22 20.97 -23.60
C VAL A 258 -3.64 22.00 -24.57
N GLY A 259 -2.98 23.02 -24.04
CA GLY A 259 -2.46 24.17 -24.80
C GLY A 259 -0.95 24.15 -24.98
N CYS A 260 -0.45 24.75 -26.06
CA CYS A 260 0.99 24.75 -26.38
C CYS A 260 1.62 26.04 -25.90
N LEU A 261 2.28 26.00 -24.74
CA LEU A 261 2.94 27.19 -24.18
C LEU A 261 4.28 27.50 -24.87
N ARG A 262 4.90 26.51 -25.52
CA ARG A 262 6.16 26.71 -26.27
C ARG A 262 6.00 27.61 -27.49
N ASN A 263 4.84 27.58 -28.15
CA ASN A 263 4.52 28.44 -29.28
C ASN A 263 3.00 28.69 -29.30
N PRO A 264 2.55 29.91 -28.97
CA PRO A 264 1.12 30.26 -28.95
C PRO A 264 0.39 29.98 -30.26
N ALA A 265 1.05 30.09 -31.42
CA ALA A 265 0.46 29.83 -32.73
C ALA A 265 0.06 28.36 -32.94
N HIS A 266 0.55 27.44 -32.11
CA HIS A 266 0.15 26.04 -32.20
C HIS A 266 -1.25 25.80 -31.63
N GLY A 267 -1.69 26.63 -30.68
CA GLY A 267 -3.01 26.57 -30.06
C GLY A 267 -3.22 25.33 -29.18
N TRP A 268 -4.49 24.94 -29.07
CA TRP A 268 -4.97 23.82 -28.26
C TRP A 268 -5.04 22.54 -29.08
N TRP A 269 -4.83 21.39 -28.44
CA TRP A 269 -5.03 20.08 -29.06
C TRP A 269 -5.58 19.05 -28.07
N ASN A 270 -6.19 18.00 -28.62
CA ASN A 270 -6.72 16.89 -27.86
C ASN A 270 -5.67 15.80 -27.68
N THR A 271 -5.51 15.30 -26.46
CA THR A 271 -4.59 14.20 -26.13
C THR A 271 -5.12 13.39 -24.96
N THR A 272 -4.49 12.25 -24.65
CA THR A 272 -4.80 11.51 -23.42
C THR A 272 -3.71 11.77 -22.37
N PRO A 273 -4.05 11.72 -21.06
CA PRO A 273 -3.05 11.78 -19.99
C PRO A 273 -1.92 10.77 -20.15
N THR A 274 -2.22 9.52 -20.55
CA THR A 274 -1.20 8.49 -20.81
C THR A 274 -0.23 8.91 -21.92
N TYR A 275 -0.74 9.48 -23.01
CA TYR A 275 0.07 9.96 -24.13
C TYR A 275 0.97 11.13 -23.69
N LEU A 276 0.40 12.09 -22.97
CA LEU A 276 1.16 13.22 -22.44
C LEU A 276 2.24 12.77 -21.45
N LEU A 277 1.87 11.88 -20.53
CA LEU A 277 2.80 11.27 -19.57
C LEU A 277 3.84 10.39 -20.25
N SER A 278 3.67 9.92 -21.48
CA SER A 278 4.74 9.20 -22.20
C SER A 278 5.84 10.12 -22.74
N GLY A 279 5.72 11.43 -22.54
CA GLY A 279 6.69 12.43 -23.03
C GLY A 279 6.35 12.98 -24.43
N ARG A 280 5.16 12.65 -24.94
CA ARG A 280 4.68 13.17 -26.24
C ARG A 280 3.91 14.46 -26.02
N GLY A 281 4.52 15.58 -26.43
CA GLY A 281 3.94 16.92 -26.32
C GLY A 281 3.20 17.36 -27.58
N CYS A 282 3.22 18.67 -27.86
CA CYS A 282 2.51 19.27 -28.99
C CYS A 282 2.94 18.63 -30.34
N PRO A 283 1.98 18.17 -31.17
CA PRO A 283 2.27 17.52 -32.46
C PRO A 283 2.89 18.47 -33.50
N LYS A 284 2.59 19.77 -33.45
CA LYS A 284 3.21 20.77 -34.34
C LYS A 284 4.68 21.00 -33.97
N CYS A 285 5.00 21.11 -32.67
CA CYS A 285 6.39 21.16 -32.20
C CYS A 285 7.19 19.91 -32.58
N ALA A 286 6.58 18.72 -32.46
CA ALA A 286 7.23 17.47 -32.82
C ALA A 286 7.53 17.37 -34.32
N ARG A 287 6.64 17.88 -35.18
CA ARG A 287 6.85 17.98 -36.62
C ARG A 287 8.00 18.91 -36.98
N GLY A 288 8.06 20.11 -36.36
CA GLY A 288 9.17 21.05 -36.57
C GLY A 288 10.53 20.43 -36.26
N LYS A 289 10.69 19.83 -35.08
CA LYS A 289 11.94 19.15 -34.68
C LYS A 289 12.37 18.04 -35.65
N ARG A 290 11.42 17.29 -36.21
CA ARG A 290 11.70 16.23 -37.20
C ARG A 290 12.20 16.82 -38.51
N ALA A 291 11.61 17.91 -38.98
CA ALA A 291 12.03 18.59 -40.20
C ALA A 291 13.46 19.16 -40.03
N ASP A 292 13.74 19.81 -38.90
CA ASP A 292 15.08 20.36 -38.59
C ASP A 292 16.14 19.26 -38.57
N PHE A 293 15.85 18.14 -37.91
CA PHE A 293 16.77 17.00 -37.84
C PHE A 293 17.00 16.36 -39.22
N GLN A 294 15.96 16.23 -40.05
CA GLN A 294 16.10 15.72 -41.42
C GLN A 294 16.95 16.67 -42.28
N ASN A 295 16.77 17.98 -42.15
CA ASN A 295 17.57 18.98 -42.85
C ASN A 295 19.04 18.94 -42.42
N GLN A 296 19.32 18.84 -41.11
CA GLN A 296 20.69 18.67 -40.61
C GLN A 296 21.35 17.39 -41.16
N ARG A 297 20.60 16.27 -41.23
CA ARG A 297 21.11 15.03 -41.84
C ARG A 297 21.41 15.19 -43.33
N ARG A 298 20.55 15.89 -44.08
CA ARG A 298 20.77 16.18 -45.50
C ARG A 298 22.00 17.05 -45.72
N LEU A 299 22.17 18.12 -44.94
CA LEU A 299 23.35 18.99 -45.01
C LEU A 299 24.64 18.21 -44.71
N LYS A 300 24.64 17.36 -43.68
CA LYS A 300 25.79 16.50 -43.37
C LYS A 300 26.10 15.53 -44.50
N ALA A 301 25.08 14.93 -45.12
CA ALA A 301 25.26 14.02 -46.25
C ALA A 301 25.78 14.75 -47.51
N ALA A 302 25.31 15.97 -47.78
CA ALA A 302 25.81 16.82 -48.87
C ALA A 302 27.30 17.13 -48.71
N LEU A 303 27.72 17.47 -47.48
CA LEU A 303 29.13 17.73 -47.18
C LEU A 303 30.01 16.50 -47.40
N ILE A 304 29.54 15.32 -46.96
CA ILE A 304 30.23 14.04 -47.18
C ILE A 304 30.33 13.73 -48.68
N LEU A 305 29.27 13.98 -49.45
CA LEU A 305 29.28 13.80 -50.90
C LEU A 305 30.35 14.67 -51.56
N GLN A 306 30.40 15.97 -51.24
CA GLN A 306 31.42 16.87 -51.80
C GLN A 306 32.84 16.38 -51.50
N HIS A 307 33.10 15.91 -50.26
CA HIS A 307 34.41 15.39 -49.89
C HIS A 307 34.81 14.18 -50.74
N LYS A 308 33.92 13.19 -50.88
CA LYS A 308 34.18 12.00 -51.70
C LYS A 308 34.34 12.31 -53.19
N VAL A 309 33.57 13.27 -53.71
CA VAL A 309 33.72 13.73 -55.09
C VAL A 309 35.08 14.38 -55.29
N ASN A 310 35.55 15.16 -54.33
CA ASN A 310 36.90 15.76 -54.36
C ASN A 310 38.01 14.70 -54.29
N GLU A 311 37.83 13.60 -53.55
CA GLU A 311 38.78 12.48 -53.53
C GLU A 311 38.86 11.78 -54.90
N ILE A 312 37.72 11.60 -55.58
CA ILE A 312 37.65 10.87 -56.86
C ILE A 312 38.18 11.70 -58.03
N PHE A 313 37.83 12.99 -58.08
CA PHE A 313 38.11 13.84 -59.26
C PHE A 313 39.11 14.97 -58.98
N GLY A 314 39.52 15.18 -57.74
CA GLY A 314 40.31 16.33 -57.30
C GLY A 314 39.45 17.52 -56.84
N LEU A 315 40.04 18.37 -56.00
CA LEU A 315 39.37 19.49 -55.31
C LEU A 315 38.68 20.51 -56.25
N MET A 316 39.09 20.57 -57.53
CA MET A 316 38.65 21.59 -58.49
C MET A 316 37.98 20.99 -59.73
N ALA A 317 37.37 19.81 -59.63
CA ALA A 317 36.73 19.17 -60.78
C ALA A 317 35.21 19.38 -60.86
N ILE A 318 34.51 19.28 -59.72
CA ILE A 318 33.05 19.30 -59.66
C ILE A 318 32.57 20.03 -58.39
N ASP A 319 31.73 21.04 -58.58
CA ASP A 319 31.04 21.75 -57.50
C ASP A 319 29.65 21.14 -57.29
N THR A 320 29.44 20.49 -56.14
CA THR A 320 28.15 19.90 -55.75
C THR A 320 27.30 20.86 -54.91
N SER A 321 27.81 22.04 -54.53
CA SER A 321 27.09 23.03 -53.73
C SER A 321 25.98 23.76 -54.50
N VAL A 322 26.01 23.69 -55.84
CA VAL A 322 25.03 24.33 -56.73
C VAL A 322 23.63 23.70 -56.62
N GLY A 323 23.54 22.45 -56.17
CA GLY A 323 22.28 21.71 -56.05
C GLY A 323 22.00 21.28 -54.62
N THR A 324 20.71 21.09 -54.31
CA THR A 324 20.29 20.55 -53.03
C THR A 324 20.39 19.02 -53.03
N TYR A 325 21.19 18.47 -52.13
CA TYR A 325 21.21 17.03 -51.90
C TYR A 325 19.98 16.61 -51.09
N LEU A 326 19.08 15.86 -51.72
CA LEU A 326 17.87 15.33 -51.08
C LEU A 326 18.05 13.86 -50.67
N SER A 327 18.57 13.03 -51.58
CA SER A 327 18.91 11.62 -51.35
C SER A 327 19.92 11.11 -52.40
N ALA A 328 20.42 9.89 -52.24
CA ALA A 328 21.33 9.27 -53.21
C ALA A 328 20.66 8.88 -54.54
N LEU A 329 19.32 8.78 -54.56
CA LEU A 329 18.54 8.34 -55.73
C LEU A 329 18.03 9.50 -56.57
N GLU A 330 17.84 10.66 -55.93
CA GLU A 330 17.34 11.86 -56.59
C GLU A 330 18.47 12.59 -57.33
N PRO A 331 18.29 12.93 -58.62
CA PRO A 331 19.25 13.74 -59.35
C PRO A 331 19.41 15.12 -58.70
N MET A 332 20.66 15.56 -58.54
CA MET A 332 21.00 16.89 -58.07
C MET A 332 21.78 17.67 -59.13
N LYS A 333 21.67 19.00 -59.07
CA LYS A 333 22.41 19.90 -59.95
C LYS A 333 23.86 20.01 -59.47
N VAL A 334 24.82 19.82 -60.35
CA VAL A 334 26.25 20.03 -60.07
C VAL A 334 26.88 20.86 -61.18
N ARG A 335 28.02 21.49 -60.92
CA ARG A 335 28.74 22.35 -61.88
C ARG A 335 30.14 21.83 -62.17
N CYS A 336 30.56 21.96 -63.42
CA CYS A 336 31.90 21.60 -63.85
C CYS A 336 32.86 22.71 -63.45
N LEU A 337 33.95 22.37 -62.77
CA LEU A 337 35.02 23.31 -62.42
C LEU A 337 36.27 23.14 -63.31
N ILE A 338 36.29 22.10 -64.17
CA ILE A 338 37.40 21.86 -65.11
C ILE A 338 37.36 22.86 -66.28
N ASP A 339 36.14 23.11 -66.80
CA ASP A 339 35.90 24.04 -67.89
C ASP A 339 34.56 24.73 -67.65
N GLU A 340 34.61 26.05 -67.47
CA GLU A 340 33.43 26.87 -67.16
C GLU A 340 32.38 26.83 -68.28
N THR A 341 32.78 26.57 -69.53
CA THR A 341 31.87 26.46 -70.68
C THR A 341 30.96 25.24 -70.62
N HIS A 342 31.28 24.25 -69.78
CA HIS A 342 30.43 23.08 -69.57
C HIS A 342 29.24 23.36 -68.65
N GLY A 343 29.33 24.38 -67.79
CA GLY A 343 28.25 24.80 -66.91
C GLY A 343 27.78 23.71 -65.94
N SER A 344 26.47 23.70 -65.65
CA SER A 344 25.85 22.80 -64.69
C SER A 344 24.99 21.72 -65.34
N TRP A 345 24.96 20.51 -64.77
CA TRP A 345 24.13 19.40 -65.23
C TRP A 345 23.46 18.67 -64.06
N MET A 346 22.45 17.86 -64.37
CA MET A 346 21.76 17.01 -63.40
C MET A 346 22.41 15.63 -63.33
N VAL A 347 22.72 15.15 -62.13
CA VAL A 347 23.36 13.85 -61.92
C VAL A 347 22.88 13.21 -60.62
N ARG A 348 22.78 11.87 -60.60
CA ARG A 348 22.58 11.14 -59.35
C ARG A 348 23.88 11.12 -58.55
N PRO A 349 23.86 11.41 -57.24
CA PRO A 349 25.05 11.35 -56.39
C PRO A 349 25.86 10.05 -56.51
N GLY A 350 25.18 8.90 -56.61
CA GLY A 350 25.83 7.60 -56.80
C GLY A 350 26.69 7.52 -58.06
N ASN A 351 26.34 8.22 -59.14
CA ASN A 351 27.12 8.23 -60.38
C ASN A 351 28.44 8.99 -60.21
N LEU A 352 28.42 10.11 -59.48
CA LEU A 352 29.64 10.85 -59.14
C LEU A 352 30.57 9.97 -58.30
N LEU A 353 30.02 9.30 -57.28
CA LEU A 353 30.77 8.37 -56.43
C LEU A 353 31.30 7.14 -57.18
N SER A 354 30.71 6.80 -58.33
CA SER A 354 31.16 5.71 -59.20
C SER A 354 32.20 6.15 -60.23
N GLY A 355 32.65 7.42 -60.20
CA GLY A 355 33.67 7.94 -61.12
C GLY A 355 33.12 8.56 -62.41
N PHE A 356 31.80 8.70 -62.56
CA PHE A 356 31.20 9.41 -63.70
C PHE A 356 31.16 10.91 -63.43
N GLY A 357 32.14 11.64 -63.97
CA GLY A 357 32.26 13.10 -63.85
C GLY A 357 31.44 13.87 -64.91
N CYS A 358 31.91 15.07 -65.27
CA CYS A 358 31.26 15.88 -66.29
C CYS A 358 31.17 15.14 -67.65
N PRO A 359 29.98 15.05 -68.28
CA PRO A 359 29.81 14.32 -69.53
C PRO A 359 30.63 14.92 -70.67
N ARG A 360 30.76 16.26 -70.73
CA ARG A 360 31.52 16.96 -71.78
C ARG A 360 33.04 16.77 -71.63
N CYS A 361 33.56 16.80 -70.40
CA CYS A 361 34.96 16.40 -70.13
C CYS A 361 35.20 14.93 -70.46
N GLY A 362 34.23 14.07 -70.14
CA GLY A 362 34.28 12.63 -70.42
C GLY A 362 34.38 12.34 -71.91
N THR A 363 33.50 12.95 -72.72
CA THR A 363 33.51 12.78 -74.19
C THR A 363 34.79 13.32 -74.81
N ALA A 364 35.27 14.50 -74.39
CA ALA A 364 36.54 15.07 -74.84
C ALA A 364 37.72 14.12 -74.57
N ARG A 365 37.80 13.54 -73.36
CA ARG A 365 38.84 12.58 -72.96
C ARG A 365 38.78 11.29 -73.78
N ILE A 366 37.58 10.78 -74.06
CA ILE A 366 37.40 9.58 -74.90
C ILE A 366 37.84 9.86 -76.34
N ALA A 367 37.45 11.01 -76.90
CA ALA A 367 37.86 11.41 -78.26
C ALA A 367 39.38 11.49 -78.39
N GLN A 368 40.08 12.08 -77.41
CA GLN A 368 41.55 12.13 -77.37
C GLN A 368 42.18 10.73 -77.26
N LYS A 369 41.62 9.84 -76.43
CA LYS A 369 42.08 8.44 -76.31
C LYS A 369 41.88 7.64 -77.59
N LEU A 370 40.74 7.81 -78.27
CA LEU A 370 40.48 7.13 -79.54
C LEU A 370 41.38 7.67 -80.65
N ALA A 371 41.62 8.98 -80.69
CA ALA A 371 42.55 9.59 -81.65
C ALA A 371 43.99 9.09 -81.46
N SER A 372 44.46 8.99 -80.21
CA SER A 372 45.79 8.44 -79.90
C SER A 372 45.89 6.94 -80.18
N ALA A 373 44.86 6.15 -79.85
CA ALA A 373 44.81 4.73 -80.20
C ALA A 373 44.80 4.50 -81.72
N ALA A 374 44.04 5.31 -82.47
CA ALA A 374 44.03 5.28 -83.92
C ALA A 374 45.40 5.67 -84.50
N LYS A 375 46.05 6.70 -83.94
CA LYS A 375 47.43 7.09 -84.30
C LYS A 375 48.40 5.93 -84.06
N ASN A 376 48.38 5.31 -82.88
CA ASN A 376 49.28 4.21 -82.54
C ASN A 376 49.04 2.96 -83.41
N LYS A 377 47.77 2.63 -83.69
CA LYS A 377 47.41 1.51 -84.58
C LYS A 377 47.84 1.77 -86.03
N PHE A 378 47.74 3.02 -86.49
CA PHE A 378 48.25 3.41 -87.81
C PHE A 378 49.78 3.27 -87.86
N VAL A 379 50.50 3.77 -86.85
CA VAL A 379 51.96 3.63 -86.75
C VAL A 379 52.39 2.17 -86.76
N SER A 380 51.75 1.32 -85.95
CA SER A 380 52.04 -0.13 -85.90
C SER A 380 51.86 -0.82 -87.26
N ARG A 381 50.80 -0.50 -88.01
CA ARG A 381 50.59 -1.07 -89.36
C ARG A 381 51.63 -0.62 -90.37
N VAL A 382 52.05 0.65 -90.31
CA VAL A 382 53.11 1.17 -91.18
C VAL A 382 54.44 0.49 -90.86
N THR A 383 54.77 0.30 -89.58
CA THR A 383 55.98 -0.41 -89.16
C THR A 383 55.98 -1.89 -89.53
N GLU A 384 54.82 -2.56 -89.51
CA GLU A 384 54.70 -3.96 -89.96
C GLU A 384 54.85 -4.10 -91.49
N ALA A 385 54.29 -3.18 -92.26
CA ALA A 385 54.34 -3.24 -93.72
C ALA A 385 55.71 -2.85 -94.31
N HIS A 386 56.48 -2.01 -93.61
CA HIS A 386 57.72 -1.43 -94.14
C HIS A 386 58.98 -1.76 -93.32
N GLY A 387 58.86 -2.54 -92.24
CA GLY A 387 59.96 -2.87 -91.34
C GLY A 387 60.30 -1.74 -90.37
N VAL A 388 60.84 -2.09 -89.20
CA VAL A 388 61.22 -1.13 -88.16
C VAL A 388 62.42 -0.29 -88.65
N GLY A 389 62.21 1.02 -88.84
CA GLY A 389 63.28 1.98 -89.12
C GLY A 389 63.28 2.63 -90.50
N VAL A 390 62.31 2.34 -91.38
CA VAL A 390 62.37 2.79 -92.79
C VAL A 390 61.57 4.08 -93.07
N ILE A 391 60.71 4.58 -92.15
CA ILE A 391 59.96 5.83 -92.36
C ILE A 391 59.74 6.57 -91.03
N GLU A 392 60.12 7.85 -90.94
CA GLU A 392 59.72 8.71 -89.81
C GLU A 392 58.19 8.83 -89.76
N VAL A 393 57.61 8.69 -88.56
CA VAL A 393 56.15 8.61 -88.35
C VAL A 393 55.39 9.80 -88.97
N ASP A 394 56.01 10.98 -89.02
CA ASP A 394 55.40 12.17 -89.60
C ASP A 394 55.36 12.15 -91.15
N GLU A 395 56.34 11.52 -91.81
CA GLU A 395 56.32 11.32 -93.27
C GLU A 395 55.24 10.31 -93.69
N ALA A 396 55.06 9.22 -92.93
CA ALA A 396 54.01 8.23 -93.20
C ALA A 396 52.59 8.82 -93.10
N ILE A 397 52.37 9.74 -92.14
CA ILE A 397 51.09 10.46 -91.99
C ILE A 397 50.86 11.44 -93.16
N GLN A 398 51.91 12.11 -93.66
CA GLN A 398 51.81 13.00 -94.82
C GLN A 398 51.51 12.25 -96.13
N ILE A 399 52.11 11.07 -96.32
CA ILE A 399 51.81 10.21 -97.48
C ILE A 399 50.35 9.72 -97.47
N ALA A 400 49.82 9.37 -96.31
CA ALA A 400 48.42 8.95 -96.16
C ALA A 400 47.43 10.11 -96.38
N LYS A 401 47.78 11.35 -96.00
CA LYS A 401 46.99 12.55 -96.30
C LYS A 401 46.96 12.87 -97.81
N LYS A 402 48.06 12.65 -98.53
CA LYS A 402 48.15 12.82 -99.99
C LYS A 402 47.28 11.83 -100.79
N ARG A 403 46.95 10.66 -100.23
CA ARG A 403 46.16 9.62 -100.91
C ARG A 403 44.64 9.69 -100.66
N ARG A 404 44.13 10.66 -99.88
CA ARG A 404 42.67 10.86 -99.76
C ARG A 404 42.15 11.66 -100.95
N PRO A 405 41.30 11.10 -101.83
CA PRO A 405 40.54 11.93 -102.76
C PRO A 405 39.63 12.85 -101.96
N THR A 406 39.71 14.15 -102.23
CA THR A 406 38.79 15.17 -101.70
C THR A 406 37.38 14.83 -102.14
N ARG A 407 36.55 14.34 -101.21
CA ARG A 407 35.11 14.16 -101.46
C ARG A 407 34.47 15.55 -101.56
N PRO A 408 33.75 15.88 -102.65
CA PRO A 408 33.12 17.18 -102.78
C PRO A 408 32.08 17.38 -101.68
N THR A 409 32.14 18.54 -101.04
CA THR A 409 31.19 18.99 -100.02
C THR A 409 29.83 19.24 -100.65
N SER A 410 28.87 18.33 -100.48
CA SER A 410 27.47 18.62 -100.77
C SER A 410 26.90 19.49 -99.65
N SER A 411 26.76 20.79 -99.91
CA SER A 411 25.92 21.69 -99.11
C SER A 411 24.46 21.23 -99.22
N ARG A 412 23.95 20.56 -98.19
CA ARG A 412 22.52 20.30 -98.06
C ARG A 412 21.94 21.39 -97.16
N SER A 413 21.27 22.33 -97.80
CA SER A 413 20.44 23.34 -97.15
C SER A 413 19.36 22.67 -96.31
N THR A 414 19.27 23.11 -95.07
CA THR A 414 18.19 22.80 -94.12
C THR A 414 16.93 23.55 -94.54
N HIS A 415 15.89 22.82 -94.93
CA HIS A 415 14.51 23.31 -94.83
C HIS A 415 13.83 22.57 -93.68
N TYR A 416 13.57 23.31 -92.61
CA TYR A 416 12.60 22.96 -91.57
C TYR A 416 11.20 23.29 -92.10
N LEU A 417 10.28 22.35 -91.91
CA LEU A 417 8.85 22.61 -91.71
C LEU A 417 8.51 22.10 -90.32
#